data_AF-A0A7S6S100-F1
#
_entry.id   AF-A0A7S6S100-F1
#
_cell.length_a   1.000
_cell.length_b   1.000
_cell.length_c   1.000
_cell.angle_alpha   90.00
_cell.angle_beta   90.00
_cell.angle_gamma   90.00
#
_symmetry.space_group_name_H-M   'P 1'
#
loop_
_entity.id
_entity.type
_entity.pdbx_description
1 polymer ?
#
loop_
_entity_poly.entity_id
_entity_poly.type
_entity_poly.pdbx_seq_one_letter_code
_entity_poly.pdbx_strand_id
1 'polypeptide(L)'
;MSRRHKRRNDHGAAPKPKEQAPPALPPNSARWRSVARYVTVFACGAALAAAGLLLPDRFKGNSPTKPAYAGVVNAKLDYERPWRSGALPSSHYDLLKMTPNELAQTDFALMNLLCAKDLPGAEGMDIPAMLKKRDDWAAKVHFETERHLYRVNDPQHAEHYKHSEARLRAEFIVQVLQEDCGVHYNLEQVRNVDFGKSQDSFIHGMVGSDNGGTCASLPVLYTAIGRRLGYPIKLALAREHIFMRWEDGKERFNIDGAGNGGVDYPDDAYYRSWLFPITDKMMASGEFLKSLTPQEELATFLLTRGVVLHAHQRYPEAAEAYSAAHRLMPAALSPHFALLTAMNDVPMPIREKDQMIVAGAEALHMARQAFMQYRQRAMSSDDPTRFLPMYGGRPEPVIPMPPRPGQPRRP
;
A
#
# COMPACT_ATOMS: atom_id res chain seq x y z
N MET A 1 79.66 19.51 29.22
CA MET A 1 79.50 18.04 29.04
C MET A 1 78.22 17.61 29.77
N SER A 2 77.11 17.48 29.06
CA SER A 2 76.49 16.21 28.59
C SER A 2 75.61 15.48 29.62
N ARG A 3 74.29 15.66 29.42
CA ARG A 3 73.17 14.70 29.39
C ARG A 3 72.67 13.93 30.63
N ARG A 4 71.36 14.16 30.86
CA ARG A 4 70.25 13.23 31.19
C ARG A 4 70.24 12.56 32.58
N HIS A 5 69.20 12.82 33.40
CA HIS A 5 67.91 12.10 33.37
C HIS A 5 66.87 12.64 34.38
N LYS A 6 65.59 12.51 33.98
CA LYS A 6 64.34 12.34 34.75
C LYS A 6 63.96 13.35 35.85
N ARG A 7 62.94 14.17 35.55
CA ARG A 7 61.91 14.56 36.53
C ARG A 7 60.52 14.24 35.97
N ARG A 8 59.72 13.63 36.85
CA ARG A 8 58.31 13.24 36.68
C ARG A 8 57.43 14.48 36.48
N ASN A 9 56.48 14.36 35.55
CA ASN A 9 55.37 15.29 35.38
C ASN A 9 54.25 14.92 36.36
N ASP A 10 53.94 15.82 37.29
CA ASP A 10 52.65 15.92 37.98
C ASP A 10 52.26 17.40 37.92
N HIS A 11 51.38 17.80 37.01
CA HIS A 11 50.66 19.07 37.12
C HIS A 11 49.32 19.03 36.37
N GLY A 12 48.25 19.19 37.16
CA GLY A 12 47.16 20.12 36.86
C GLY A 12 46.16 19.69 35.80
N ALA A 13 45.16 18.92 36.21
CA ALA A 13 43.93 18.73 35.45
C ALA A 13 43.27 20.08 35.11
N ALA A 14 43.07 20.34 33.82
CA ALA A 14 42.24 21.43 33.33
C ALA A 14 40.75 21.17 33.67
N PRO A 15 39.95 22.20 34.01
CA PRO A 15 38.54 22.02 34.30
C PRO A 15 37.78 21.60 33.04
N LYS A 16 36.97 20.53 33.15
CA LYS A 16 36.06 20.08 32.09
C LYS A 16 35.06 21.21 31.74
N PRO A 17 34.72 21.40 30.46
CA PRO A 17 33.67 22.35 30.09
C PRO A 17 32.33 21.89 30.68
N LYS A 18 31.59 22.83 31.29
CA LYS A 18 30.23 22.61 31.77
C LYS A 18 29.35 22.20 30.58
N GLU A 19 28.79 21.01 30.67
CA GLU A 19 27.76 20.48 29.79
C GLU A 19 26.56 21.44 29.84
N GLN A 20 26.33 22.18 28.75
CA GLN A 20 25.13 22.99 28.60
C GLN A 20 23.96 22.05 28.32
N ALA A 21 22.95 22.06 29.20
CA ALA A 21 21.70 21.39 28.94
C ALA A 21 21.10 21.89 27.61
N PRO A 22 20.53 21.00 26.78
CA PRO A 22 19.94 21.40 25.51
C PRO A 22 18.79 22.40 25.75
N PRO A 23 18.61 23.40 24.86
CA PRO A 23 17.55 24.38 25.02
C PRO A 23 16.17 23.68 24.97
N ALA A 24 15.30 24.07 25.89
CA ALA A 24 13.92 23.58 25.95
C ALA A 24 13.19 23.82 24.63
N LEU A 25 12.55 22.77 24.11
CA LEU A 25 11.74 22.82 22.89
C LEU A 25 10.59 23.83 23.03
N PRO A 26 10.34 24.69 22.02
CA PRO A 26 9.21 25.61 22.05
C PRO A 26 7.87 24.87 21.89
N PRO A 27 6.77 25.42 22.43
CA PRO A 27 5.48 24.75 22.50
C PRO A 27 4.90 24.43 21.10
N ASN A 28 4.35 23.22 21.01
CA ASN A 28 3.89 22.44 19.86
C ASN A 28 2.84 23.06 18.90
N SER A 29 2.60 24.37 18.85
CA SER A 29 1.45 24.93 18.11
C SER A 29 1.79 25.68 16.81
N ALA A 30 3.08 25.88 16.49
CA ALA A 30 3.49 26.60 15.27
C ALA A 30 3.96 25.68 14.11
N ARG A 31 4.39 24.44 14.41
CA ARG A 31 4.90 23.48 13.41
C ARG A 31 3.82 22.79 12.56
N TRP A 32 2.56 22.80 12.99
CA TRP A 32 1.46 22.18 12.26
C TRP A 32 0.86 23.04 11.14
N ARG A 33 1.19 24.34 11.07
CA ARG A 33 0.64 25.23 10.02
C ARG A 33 1.42 25.19 8.70
N SER A 34 2.66 24.68 8.71
CA SER A 34 3.49 24.59 7.50
C SER A 34 3.38 23.23 6.78
N VAL A 35 2.94 22.17 7.48
CA VAL A 35 2.60 20.87 6.87
C VAL A 35 1.26 20.95 6.10
N ALA A 36 0.39 21.88 6.49
CA ALA A 36 -0.95 22.08 5.91
C ALA A 36 -0.97 22.72 4.50
N ARG A 37 0.17 22.92 3.84
CA ARG A 37 0.24 23.52 2.48
C ARG A 37 0.72 22.59 1.36
N TYR A 38 1.07 21.33 1.65
CA TYR A 38 1.64 20.41 0.65
C TYR A 38 0.90 19.06 0.49
N VAL A 39 -0.34 18.94 0.98
CA VAL A 39 -1.17 17.71 0.82
C VAL A 39 -2.02 17.73 -0.48
N THR A 40 -1.73 18.61 -1.43
CA THR A 40 -2.63 18.89 -2.57
C THR A 40 -2.66 17.81 -3.66
N VAL A 41 -1.86 16.74 -3.58
CA VAL A 41 -1.97 15.60 -4.53
C VAL A 41 -2.77 14.41 -3.93
N PHE A 42 -3.04 14.41 -2.63
CA PHE A 42 -3.88 13.39 -1.97
C PHE A 42 -5.11 13.95 -1.21
N ALA A 43 -5.32 15.27 -1.17
CA ALA A 43 -6.42 15.93 -0.45
C ALA A 43 -7.49 16.61 -1.34
N CYS A 44 -7.92 16.01 -2.46
CA CYS A 44 -9.10 16.48 -3.22
C CYS A 44 -10.42 15.84 -2.76
N GLY A 45 -10.62 15.68 -1.44
CA GLY A 45 -11.78 15.00 -0.86
C GLY A 45 -12.45 15.77 0.28
N ALA A 46 -12.68 17.07 0.16
CA ALA A 46 -13.43 17.81 1.17
C ALA A 46 -14.19 19.04 0.61
N ALA A 47 -15.20 18.79 -0.22
CA ALA A 47 -16.37 19.65 -0.30
C ALA A 47 -17.57 18.84 -0.83
N LEU A 48 -18.53 18.58 0.07
CA LEU A 48 -19.91 18.08 -0.13
C LEU A 48 -20.23 16.82 0.70
N ALA A 49 -20.48 17.03 1.99
CA ALA A 49 -21.25 16.12 2.83
C ALA A 49 -22.36 16.91 3.52
N ALA A 50 -23.53 17.00 2.88
CA ALA A 50 -24.78 17.42 3.52
C ALA A 50 -25.98 16.84 2.76
N ALA A 51 -26.29 15.57 3.03
CA ALA A 51 -27.64 14.97 3.01
C ALA A 51 -27.53 13.44 3.28
N GLY A 52 -28.04 12.98 4.43
CA GLY A 52 -28.29 11.56 4.72
C GLY A 52 -29.45 11.00 3.88
N LEU A 53 -29.86 9.73 3.92
CA LEU A 53 -29.54 8.55 4.73
C LEU A 53 -30.11 7.30 3.98
N LEU A 54 -29.53 6.11 4.22
CA LEU A 54 -30.09 4.72 4.16
C LEU A 54 -30.58 4.07 2.84
N LEU A 55 -29.98 2.91 2.52
CA LEU A 55 -30.49 1.86 1.61
C LEU A 55 -30.58 0.51 2.36
N PRO A 56 -31.56 -0.36 2.04
CA PRO A 56 -31.76 -1.66 2.69
C PRO A 56 -31.02 -2.83 2.01
N ASP A 57 -30.83 -3.90 2.79
CA ASP A 57 -30.34 -5.22 2.40
C ASP A 57 -31.12 -5.88 1.25
N ARG A 58 -30.42 -6.32 0.20
CA ARG A 58 -30.64 -7.58 -0.52
C ARG A 58 -29.63 -7.76 -1.65
N PHE A 59 -28.56 -8.51 -1.40
CA PHE A 59 -27.96 -9.40 -2.40
C PHE A 59 -27.42 -10.66 -1.69
N LYS A 60 -28.34 -11.58 -1.42
CA LYS A 60 -28.00 -13.00 -1.32
C LYS A 60 -27.89 -13.55 -2.73
N GLY A 61 -26.81 -14.28 -2.98
CA GLY A 61 -26.75 -15.29 -4.03
C GLY A 61 -26.00 -14.89 -5.29
N ASN A 62 -24.68 -15.07 -5.27
CA ASN A 62 -24.05 -16.01 -6.19
C ASN A 62 -22.84 -16.62 -5.50
N SER A 63 -22.89 -17.94 -5.34
CA SER A 63 -21.84 -18.74 -4.72
C SER A 63 -20.50 -18.48 -5.42
N PRO A 64 -19.40 -18.29 -4.67
CA PRO A 64 -18.09 -18.19 -5.28
C PRO A 64 -17.78 -19.50 -5.98
N THR A 65 -17.59 -19.44 -7.30
CA THR A 65 -16.90 -20.49 -8.03
C THR A 65 -15.56 -20.71 -7.35
N LYS A 66 -15.29 -21.96 -6.97
CA LYS A 66 -14.04 -22.38 -6.32
C LYS A 66 -12.85 -21.75 -7.06
N PRO A 67 -11.95 -21.01 -6.38
CA PRO A 67 -10.71 -20.62 -7.02
C PRO A 67 -9.90 -21.89 -7.32
N ALA A 68 -9.40 -21.96 -8.55
CA ALA A 68 -8.49 -23.01 -9.00
C ALA A 68 -7.10 -22.82 -8.35
N TYR A 69 -7.00 -23.04 -7.05
CA TYR A 69 -5.76 -23.17 -6.30
C TYR A 69 -5.90 -24.29 -5.27
N ALA A 70 -6.28 -25.47 -5.76
CA ALA A 70 -6.20 -26.70 -5.00
C ALA A 70 -4.95 -27.46 -5.46
N GLY A 71 -3.94 -27.47 -4.61
CA GLY A 71 -2.84 -28.44 -4.70
C GLY A 71 -1.48 -27.84 -5.05
N VAL A 72 -0.80 -27.23 -4.07
CA VAL A 72 0.67 -27.32 -3.97
C VAL A 72 1.04 -27.34 -2.49
N VAL A 73 1.07 -28.53 -1.91
CA VAL A 73 1.86 -28.81 -0.72
C VAL A 73 2.76 -29.97 -1.15
N ASN A 74 4.08 -29.77 -1.11
CA ASN A 74 5.14 -30.67 -1.59
C ASN A 74 5.42 -30.72 -3.11
N ALA A 75 5.64 -29.57 -3.76
CA ALA A 75 6.49 -29.54 -4.94
C ALA A 75 7.87 -29.01 -4.52
N LYS A 76 8.96 -29.70 -4.87
CA LYS A 76 10.32 -29.12 -4.83
C LYS A 76 10.24 -27.71 -5.39
N LEU A 77 10.69 -26.72 -4.62
CA LEU A 77 10.70 -25.31 -5.03
C LEU A 77 11.47 -25.20 -6.34
N ASP A 78 10.73 -25.06 -7.43
CA ASP A 78 11.24 -25.10 -8.80
C ASP A 78 11.78 -23.69 -9.11
N TYR A 79 12.88 -23.31 -8.43
CA TYR A 79 13.57 -22.01 -8.62
C TYR A 79 13.87 -21.73 -10.10
N GLU A 80 14.01 -22.78 -10.90
CA GLU A 80 14.34 -22.69 -12.31
C GLU A 80 13.12 -22.52 -13.23
N ARG A 81 11.88 -22.65 -12.72
CA ARG A 81 10.71 -22.52 -13.58
C ARG A 81 10.58 -21.05 -14.03
N PRO A 82 10.74 -20.76 -15.33
CA PRO A 82 10.52 -19.41 -15.83
C PRO A 82 9.04 -19.07 -15.66
N TRP A 83 8.73 -17.83 -15.27
CA TRP A 83 7.35 -17.34 -15.20
C TRP A 83 6.63 -17.26 -16.57
N ARG A 84 7.17 -17.88 -17.64
CA ARG A 84 6.51 -18.17 -18.93
C ARG A 84 7.50 -18.81 -19.90
N SER A 85 6.97 -19.57 -20.87
CA SER A 85 7.69 -20.03 -22.08
C SER A 85 7.45 -19.13 -23.32
N GLY A 86 6.77 -17.99 -23.16
CA GLY A 86 6.53 -16.98 -24.21
C GLY A 86 7.40 -15.74 -24.05
N ALA A 87 7.37 -14.85 -25.05
CA ALA A 87 8.09 -13.57 -24.99
C ALA A 87 7.66 -12.77 -23.75
N LEU A 88 8.63 -12.36 -22.93
CA LEU A 88 8.38 -11.55 -21.74
C LEU A 88 7.89 -10.15 -22.14
N PRO A 89 6.93 -9.57 -21.39
CA PRO A 89 6.54 -8.18 -21.63
C PRO A 89 7.76 -7.27 -21.48
N SER A 90 7.87 -6.28 -22.36
CA SER A 90 9.03 -5.38 -22.45
C SER A 90 8.74 -3.97 -21.91
N SER A 91 7.47 -3.68 -21.69
CA SER A 91 6.93 -2.39 -21.23
C SER A 91 5.64 -2.59 -20.42
N HIS A 92 5.24 -1.57 -19.65
CA HIS A 92 3.93 -1.56 -19.01
C HIS A 92 2.77 -1.51 -20.01
N TYR A 93 2.98 -1.00 -21.23
CA TYR A 93 1.98 -1.07 -22.29
C TYR A 93 1.71 -2.51 -22.76
N ASP A 94 2.70 -3.41 -22.69
CA ASP A 94 2.49 -4.83 -22.99
C ASP A 94 1.65 -5.50 -21.91
N LEU A 95 1.87 -5.13 -20.64
CA LEU A 95 1.05 -5.61 -19.52
C LEU A 95 -0.43 -5.20 -19.68
N LEU A 96 -0.71 -4.00 -20.19
CA LEU A 96 -2.07 -3.52 -20.43
C LEU A 96 -2.82 -4.29 -21.53
N LYS A 97 -2.12 -5.05 -22.37
CA LYS A 97 -2.73 -5.90 -23.41
C LYS A 97 -3.05 -7.32 -22.89
N MET A 98 -2.55 -7.68 -21.72
CA MET A 98 -2.70 -9.02 -21.16
C MET A 98 -4.07 -9.20 -20.51
N THR A 99 -4.61 -10.42 -20.65
CA THR A 99 -5.79 -10.85 -19.90
C THR A 99 -5.49 -11.06 -18.40
N PRO A 100 -6.51 -11.14 -17.53
CA PRO A 100 -6.30 -11.37 -16.10
C PRO A 100 -5.52 -12.65 -15.79
N ASN A 101 -5.78 -13.74 -16.54
CA ASN A 101 -5.04 -15.00 -16.38
C ASN A 101 -3.58 -14.84 -16.82
N GLU A 102 -3.34 -14.05 -17.85
CA GLU A 102 -2.00 -13.80 -18.34
C GLU A 102 -1.17 -12.97 -17.35
N LEU A 103 -1.77 -11.96 -16.73
CA LEU A 103 -1.18 -11.19 -15.63
C LEU A 103 -0.91 -12.07 -14.41
N ALA A 104 -1.80 -13.01 -14.08
CA ALA A 104 -1.60 -13.95 -12.98
C ALA A 104 -0.38 -14.85 -13.15
N GLN A 105 0.04 -15.11 -14.39
CA GLN A 105 1.26 -15.86 -14.71
C GLN A 105 2.47 -14.95 -14.93
N THR A 106 2.30 -13.63 -14.89
CA THR A 106 3.43 -12.70 -15.08
C THR A 106 4.19 -12.55 -13.76
N ASP A 107 5.52 -12.54 -13.85
CA ASP A 107 6.37 -12.31 -12.71
C ASP A 107 6.03 -10.97 -12.04
N PHE A 108 5.67 -11.03 -10.75
CA PHE A 108 5.19 -9.89 -9.99
C PHE A 108 6.24 -8.77 -9.85
N ALA A 109 7.53 -9.13 -9.71
CA ALA A 109 8.61 -8.16 -9.64
C ALA A 109 8.81 -7.49 -11.00
N LEU A 110 8.77 -8.27 -12.09
CA LEU A 110 8.83 -7.74 -13.45
C LEU A 110 7.70 -6.74 -13.70
N MET A 111 6.47 -7.07 -13.29
CA MET A 111 5.30 -6.19 -13.42
C MET A 111 5.55 -4.82 -12.76
N ASN A 112 6.10 -4.80 -11.54
CA ASN A 112 6.46 -3.56 -10.84
C ASN A 112 7.59 -2.80 -11.55
N LEU A 113 8.66 -3.47 -11.95
CA LEU A 113 9.81 -2.86 -12.63
C LEU A 113 9.45 -2.25 -13.99
N LEU A 114 8.56 -2.90 -14.75
CA LEU A 114 8.07 -2.37 -16.03
C LEU A 114 7.19 -1.12 -15.85
N CYS A 115 6.48 -1.01 -14.72
CA CYS A 115 5.74 0.21 -14.38
C CYS A 115 6.66 1.34 -13.89
N ALA A 116 7.85 1.01 -13.37
CA ALA A 116 8.87 1.99 -13.00
C ALA A 116 9.70 2.47 -14.21
N LYS A 117 9.84 1.64 -15.25
CA LYS A 117 10.68 1.91 -16.42
C LYS A 117 10.36 3.26 -17.06
N ASP A 118 11.40 4.02 -17.41
CA ASP A 118 11.32 5.36 -18.02
C ASP A 118 10.73 6.47 -17.13
N LEU A 119 10.57 6.21 -15.81
CA LEU A 119 10.34 7.26 -14.83
C LEU A 119 11.64 8.03 -14.53
N PRO A 120 11.53 9.30 -14.12
CA PRO A 120 12.68 10.04 -13.60
C PRO A 120 13.31 9.31 -12.41
N GLY A 121 14.63 9.05 -12.47
CA GLY A 121 15.36 8.27 -11.49
C GLY A 121 15.41 6.76 -11.77
N ALA A 122 14.73 6.30 -12.82
CA ALA A 122 14.74 4.90 -13.27
C ALA A 122 15.51 4.72 -14.59
N GLU A 123 16.30 5.72 -15.00
CA GLU A 123 17.14 5.65 -16.19
C GLU A 123 18.22 4.58 -16.01
N GLY A 124 18.45 3.76 -17.04
CA GLY A 124 19.50 2.73 -17.00
C GLY A 124 19.21 1.53 -16.10
N MET A 125 17.96 1.32 -15.66
CA MET A 125 17.58 0.11 -14.93
C MET A 125 17.91 -1.16 -15.73
N ASP A 126 18.75 -2.01 -15.15
CA ASP A 126 18.98 -3.37 -15.61
C ASP A 126 17.97 -4.34 -14.97
N ILE A 127 16.80 -4.45 -15.59
CA ILE A 127 15.71 -5.33 -15.12
C ILE A 127 16.20 -6.78 -14.97
N PRO A 128 16.89 -7.41 -15.96
CA PRO A 128 17.46 -8.74 -15.78
C PRO A 128 18.35 -8.89 -14.53
N ALA A 129 19.28 -7.95 -14.29
CA ALA A 129 20.13 -8.01 -13.11
C ALA A 129 19.33 -7.86 -11.80
N MET A 130 18.32 -6.99 -11.79
CA MET A 130 17.44 -6.82 -10.62
C MET A 130 16.62 -8.09 -10.32
N LEU A 131 16.07 -8.74 -11.35
CA LEU A 131 15.36 -10.02 -11.18
C LEU A 131 16.30 -11.13 -10.68
N LYS A 132 17.55 -11.16 -11.16
CA LYS A 132 18.56 -12.09 -10.64
C LYS A 132 18.86 -11.81 -9.16
N LYS A 133 19.08 -10.55 -8.79
CA LYS A 133 19.36 -10.19 -7.38
C LYS A 133 18.19 -10.55 -6.46
N ARG A 134 16.94 -10.36 -6.92
CA ARG A 134 15.75 -10.85 -6.22
C ARG A 134 15.80 -12.38 -6.04
N ASP A 135 16.20 -13.15 -7.06
CA ASP A 135 16.33 -14.60 -6.93
C ASP A 135 17.41 -15.02 -5.94
N ASP A 136 18.55 -14.34 -5.94
CA ASP A 136 19.61 -14.54 -4.96
C ASP A 136 19.09 -14.27 -3.52
N TRP A 137 18.29 -13.21 -3.33
CA TRP A 137 17.64 -12.90 -2.06
C TRP A 137 16.56 -13.92 -1.66
N ALA A 138 15.74 -14.40 -2.60
CA ALA A 138 14.75 -15.43 -2.34
C ALA A 138 15.43 -16.73 -1.90
N ALA A 139 16.53 -17.13 -2.54
CA ALA A 139 17.31 -18.30 -2.14
C ALA A 139 17.87 -18.14 -0.71
N LYS A 140 18.35 -16.94 -0.36
CA LYS A 140 18.81 -16.64 1.00
C LYS A 140 17.68 -16.75 2.04
N VAL A 141 16.52 -16.13 1.77
CA VAL A 141 15.33 -16.23 2.62
C VAL A 141 14.91 -17.69 2.80
N HIS A 142 14.90 -18.48 1.74
CA HIS A 142 14.56 -19.89 1.83
C HIS A 142 15.52 -20.65 2.74
N PHE A 143 16.83 -20.52 2.51
CA PHE A 143 17.84 -21.17 3.34
C PHE A 143 17.68 -20.83 4.82
N GLU A 144 17.50 -19.54 5.12
CA GLU A 144 17.30 -19.04 6.48
C GLU A 144 15.98 -19.50 7.09
N THR A 145 14.90 -19.57 6.30
CA THR A 145 13.60 -20.05 6.77
C THR A 145 13.66 -21.54 7.12
N GLU A 146 14.16 -22.38 6.21
CA GLU A 146 14.15 -23.84 6.36
C GLU A 146 14.95 -24.30 7.57
N ARG A 147 16.13 -23.69 7.81
CA ARG A 147 16.95 -24.02 8.98
C ARG A 147 16.32 -23.59 10.31
N HIS A 148 15.28 -22.76 10.29
CA HIS A 148 14.59 -22.24 11.47
C HIS A 148 13.14 -22.73 11.63
N LEU A 149 12.65 -23.63 10.77
CA LEU A 149 11.29 -24.19 10.88
C LEU A 149 11.03 -24.87 12.24
N TYR A 150 12.07 -25.36 12.92
CA TYR A 150 11.93 -25.93 14.27
C TYR A 150 11.31 -24.95 15.28
N ARG A 151 11.50 -23.64 15.08
CA ARG A 151 10.98 -22.59 15.99
C ARG A 151 9.45 -22.53 16.05
N VAL A 152 8.76 -23.12 15.07
CA VAL A 152 7.29 -23.25 15.11
C VAL A 152 6.83 -24.15 16.25
N ASN A 153 7.65 -25.13 16.66
CA ASN A 153 7.30 -26.12 17.69
C ASN A 153 8.18 -26.02 18.95
N ASP A 154 9.27 -25.25 18.90
CA ASP A 154 10.15 -25.03 20.05
C ASP A 154 9.43 -24.19 21.12
N PRO A 155 9.25 -24.67 22.37
CA PRO A 155 8.59 -23.93 23.43
C PRO A 155 9.17 -22.53 23.71
N GLN A 156 10.43 -22.26 23.34
CA GLN A 156 11.06 -20.95 23.49
C GLN A 156 10.55 -19.92 22.46
N HIS A 157 10.05 -20.37 21.32
CA HIS A 157 9.74 -19.52 20.16
C HIS A 157 8.32 -19.68 19.63
N ALA A 158 7.68 -20.83 19.85
CA ALA A 158 6.43 -21.21 19.20
C ALA A 158 5.28 -20.23 19.46
N GLU A 159 5.18 -19.69 20.69
CA GLU A 159 4.16 -18.69 21.04
C GLU A 159 4.28 -17.38 20.25
N HIS A 160 5.52 -16.93 19.95
CA HIS A 160 5.75 -15.74 19.13
C HIS A 160 5.16 -15.92 17.73
N TYR A 161 5.41 -17.10 17.13
CA TYR A 161 4.85 -17.47 15.83
C TYR A 161 3.39 -17.97 15.90
N LYS A 162 2.77 -17.99 17.09
CA LYS A 162 1.44 -18.60 17.34
C LYS A 162 1.32 -20.03 16.80
N HIS A 163 2.39 -20.82 16.88
CA HIS A 163 2.46 -22.18 16.33
C HIS A 163 2.14 -22.23 14.83
N SER A 164 2.37 -21.13 14.08
CA SER A 164 2.08 -21.01 12.66
C SER A 164 3.36 -20.94 11.84
N GLU A 165 3.54 -21.93 10.96
CA GLU A 165 4.61 -21.92 9.96
C GLU A 165 4.43 -20.75 8.98
N ALA A 166 3.19 -20.39 8.62
CA ALA A 166 2.90 -19.25 7.77
C ALA A 166 3.41 -17.94 8.36
N ARG A 167 3.22 -17.73 9.67
CA ARG A 167 3.76 -16.57 10.38
C ARG A 167 5.28 -16.56 10.36
N LEU A 168 5.93 -17.69 10.68
CA LEU A 168 7.39 -17.79 10.62
C LEU A 168 7.91 -17.45 9.22
N ARG A 169 7.34 -18.05 8.17
CA ARG A 169 7.73 -17.79 6.77
C ARG A 169 7.55 -16.31 6.40
N ALA A 170 6.48 -15.67 6.85
CA ALA A 170 6.25 -14.25 6.64
C ALA A 170 7.29 -13.37 7.35
N GLU A 171 7.63 -13.67 8.61
CA GLU A 171 8.65 -12.91 9.35
C GLU A 171 10.03 -13.06 8.74
N PHE A 172 10.41 -14.27 8.35
CA PHE A 172 11.73 -14.54 7.78
C PHE A 172 11.96 -13.84 6.44
N ILE A 173 10.91 -13.58 5.65
CA ILE A 173 11.04 -12.70 4.47
C ILE A 173 11.53 -11.33 4.90
N VAL A 174 10.84 -10.69 5.84
CA VAL A 174 11.14 -9.32 6.26
C VAL A 174 12.49 -9.27 6.96
N GLN A 175 12.72 -10.16 7.93
CA GLN A 175 13.92 -10.19 8.74
C GLN A 175 15.17 -10.38 7.88
N VAL A 176 15.21 -11.40 7.02
CA VAL A 176 16.39 -11.69 6.19
C VAL A 176 16.61 -10.58 5.17
N LEU A 177 15.55 -9.99 4.61
CA LEU A 177 15.74 -8.86 3.71
C LEU A 177 16.33 -7.65 4.43
N GLN A 178 15.88 -7.37 5.65
CA GLN A 178 16.34 -6.21 6.41
C GLN A 178 17.75 -6.40 6.98
N GLU A 179 17.97 -7.45 7.75
CA GLU A 179 19.23 -7.69 8.47
C GLU A 179 20.35 -8.13 7.53
N ASP A 180 19.98 -8.87 6.49
CA ASP A 180 20.90 -9.74 5.77
C ASP A 180 21.08 -9.34 4.29
N CYS A 181 20.13 -8.59 3.74
CA CYS A 181 20.18 -8.04 2.38
C CYS A 181 20.23 -6.50 2.36
N GLY A 182 20.19 -5.84 3.52
CA GLY A 182 20.29 -4.39 3.65
C GLY A 182 19.05 -3.61 3.22
N VAL A 183 17.90 -4.28 3.07
CA VAL A 183 16.62 -3.62 2.76
C VAL A 183 16.19 -2.80 3.97
N HIS A 184 15.83 -1.54 3.78
CA HIS A 184 15.43 -0.68 4.89
C HIS A 184 14.44 0.38 4.43
N TYR A 185 13.74 0.98 5.40
CA TYR A 185 12.89 2.13 5.14
C TYR A 185 13.76 3.36 4.84
N ASN A 186 13.43 4.12 3.80
CA ASN A 186 14.08 5.39 3.52
C ASN A 186 13.64 6.44 4.56
N LEU A 187 14.48 6.68 5.56
CA LEU A 187 14.18 7.63 6.65
C LEU A 187 14.11 9.09 6.19
N GLU A 188 14.60 9.44 5.00
CA GLU A 188 14.40 10.77 4.42
C GLU A 188 12.92 11.04 4.17
N GLN A 189 12.17 10.03 3.71
CA GLN A 189 10.74 10.13 3.40
C GLN A 189 9.87 10.31 4.66
N VAL A 190 10.35 9.92 5.84
CA VAL A 190 9.69 10.23 7.12
C VAL A 190 9.81 11.72 7.46
N ARG A 191 10.91 12.35 7.05
CA ARG A 191 11.26 13.73 7.42
C ARG A 191 10.75 14.74 6.40
N ASN A 192 10.88 14.42 5.12
CA ASN A 192 10.53 15.25 3.98
C ASN A 192 9.91 14.35 2.90
N VAL A 193 8.59 14.23 2.90
CA VAL A 193 7.87 13.43 1.91
C VAL A 193 8.07 14.02 0.52
N ASP A 194 8.62 13.22 -0.39
CA ASP A 194 8.85 13.58 -1.80
C ASP A 194 8.41 12.42 -2.69
N PHE A 195 7.43 12.67 -3.54
CA PHE A 195 6.87 11.68 -4.46
C PHE A 195 7.57 11.65 -5.83
N GLY A 196 8.55 12.53 -6.06
CA GLY A 196 9.26 12.62 -7.33
C GLY A 196 10.30 11.51 -7.55
N LYS A 197 10.83 10.89 -6.49
CA LYS A 197 11.84 9.84 -6.63
C LYS A 197 11.17 8.49 -6.83
N SER A 198 11.31 7.90 -8.02
CA SER A 198 10.73 6.59 -8.30
C SER A 198 11.32 5.48 -7.41
N GLN A 199 12.57 5.63 -6.96
CA GLN A 199 13.26 4.71 -6.05
C GLN A 199 12.49 4.50 -4.74
N ASP A 200 11.78 5.52 -4.24
CA ASP A 200 11.03 5.42 -2.99
C ASP A 200 9.73 4.62 -3.16
N SER A 201 9.19 4.63 -4.38
CA SER A 201 7.85 4.13 -4.70
C SER A 201 7.85 2.77 -5.40
N PHE A 202 8.99 2.34 -5.95
CA PHE A 202 9.13 1.07 -6.67
C PHE A 202 10.29 0.24 -6.14
N ILE A 203 10.25 -1.08 -6.36
CA ILE A 203 11.25 -1.99 -5.76
C ILE A 203 12.68 -1.74 -6.26
N HIS A 204 12.85 -1.04 -7.38
CA HIS A 204 14.18 -0.75 -7.93
C HIS A 204 15.04 0.12 -7.01
N GLY A 205 14.46 0.91 -6.09
CA GLY A 205 15.24 1.66 -5.10
C GLY A 205 15.90 0.78 -4.03
N MET A 206 15.41 -0.44 -3.83
CA MET A 206 15.99 -1.40 -2.89
C MET A 206 16.82 -2.46 -3.62
N VAL A 207 16.34 -2.91 -4.78
CA VAL A 207 17.03 -3.95 -5.55
C VAL A 207 18.17 -3.36 -6.36
N GLY A 208 17.97 -2.20 -6.99
CA GLY A 208 18.95 -1.56 -7.87
C GLY A 208 19.93 -0.62 -7.19
N SER A 209 19.64 -0.16 -5.98
CA SER A 209 20.48 0.77 -5.20
C SER A 209 20.33 0.55 -3.70
N ASP A 210 20.96 1.40 -2.89
CA ASP A 210 20.89 1.44 -1.43
C ASP A 210 19.90 2.49 -0.89
N ASN A 211 18.98 2.99 -1.74
CA ASN A 211 18.04 4.07 -1.39
C ASN A 211 17.07 3.69 -0.25
N GLY A 212 16.78 2.41 -0.11
CA GLY A 212 15.68 1.94 0.73
C GLY A 212 14.33 2.11 0.05
N GLY A 213 13.27 1.76 0.77
CA GLY A 213 11.89 1.83 0.29
C GLY A 213 10.94 2.53 1.27
N THR A 214 9.66 2.59 0.93
CA THR A 214 8.61 3.19 1.75
C THR A 214 7.46 2.20 1.95
N CYS A 215 6.37 2.63 2.58
CA CYS A 215 5.14 1.84 2.62
C CYS A 215 4.60 1.48 1.23
N ALA A 216 4.95 2.23 0.17
CA ALA A 216 4.52 1.93 -1.19
C ALA A 216 5.35 0.82 -1.88
N SER A 217 6.58 0.57 -1.43
CA SER A 217 7.54 -0.32 -2.13
C SER A 217 8.04 -1.50 -1.29
N LEU A 218 8.17 -1.38 0.03
CA LEU A 218 8.59 -2.48 0.92
C LEU A 218 7.64 -3.69 0.84
N PRO A 219 6.30 -3.54 1.01
CA PRO A 219 5.35 -4.65 0.86
C PRO A 219 5.41 -5.31 -0.51
N VAL A 220 5.73 -4.54 -1.55
CA VAL A 220 5.86 -5.03 -2.93
C VAL A 220 7.09 -5.93 -3.05
N LEU A 221 8.25 -5.49 -2.55
CA LEU A 221 9.46 -6.32 -2.58
C LEU A 221 9.28 -7.61 -1.77
N TYR A 222 8.71 -7.51 -0.58
CA TYR A 222 8.44 -8.66 0.28
C TYR A 222 7.46 -9.65 -0.37
N THR A 223 6.41 -9.14 -1.01
CA THR A 223 5.47 -9.97 -1.80
C THR A 223 6.17 -10.64 -2.98
N ALA A 224 7.06 -9.93 -3.69
CA ALA A 224 7.82 -10.48 -4.81
C ALA A 224 8.68 -11.67 -4.37
N ILE A 225 9.36 -11.55 -3.24
CA ILE A 225 10.18 -12.61 -2.66
C ILE A 225 9.31 -13.77 -2.18
N GLY A 226 8.24 -13.50 -1.42
CA GLY A 226 7.32 -14.54 -0.95
C GLY A 226 6.69 -15.34 -2.09
N ARG A 227 6.23 -14.67 -3.15
CA ARG A 227 5.68 -15.34 -4.34
C ARG A 227 6.73 -16.15 -5.10
N ARG A 228 7.98 -15.67 -5.15
CA ARG A 228 9.08 -16.43 -5.73
C ARG A 228 9.35 -17.73 -4.96
N LEU A 229 9.09 -17.73 -3.65
CA LEU A 229 9.13 -18.90 -2.77
C LEU A 229 7.84 -19.73 -2.78
N GLY A 230 6.86 -19.41 -3.62
CA GLY A 230 5.57 -20.10 -3.68
C GLY A 230 4.64 -19.78 -2.52
N TYR A 231 4.93 -18.75 -1.71
CA TYR A 231 4.08 -18.38 -0.59
C TYR A 231 2.84 -17.62 -1.08
N PRO A 232 1.67 -17.82 -0.44
CA PRO A 232 0.40 -17.26 -0.85
C PRO A 232 0.22 -15.83 -0.32
N ILE A 233 1.19 -14.96 -0.62
CA ILE A 233 1.19 -13.56 -0.20
C ILE A 233 0.54 -12.69 -1.28
N LYS A 234 -0.40 -11.85 -0.84
CA LYS A 234 -1.14 -10.88 -1.65
C LYS A 234 -0.83 -9.47 -1.17
N LEU A 235 -0.90 -8.49 -2.07
CA LEU A 235 -1.02 -7.10 -1.64
C LEU A 235 -2.45 -6.81 -1.18
N ALA A 236 -2.59 -5.85 -0.28
CA ALA A 236 -3.85 -5.25 0.12
C ALA A 236 -3.63 -3.76 0.40
N LEU A 237 -4.71 -2.99 0.27
CA LEU A 237 -4.69 -1.53 0.44
C LEU A 237 -5.45 -1.12 1.69
N ALA A 238 -4.84 -0.25 2.49
CA ALA A 238 -5.57 0.64 3.39
C ALA A 238 -5.52 2.06 2.81
N ARG A 239 -6.12 3.03 3.49
CA ARG A 239 -6.06 4.41 3.00
C ARG A 239 -4.62 4.93 3.12
N GLU A 240 -4.04 5.33 1.99
CA GLU A 240 -2.66 5.85 1.89
C GLU A 240 -1.59 4.86 2.40
N HIS A 241 -1.87 3.55 2.36
CA HIS A 241 -0.95 2.52 2.82
C HIS A 241 -1.13 1.22 2.04
N ILE A 242 -0.02 0.57 1.70
CA ILE A 242 0.01 -0.76 1.10
C ILE A 242 0.56 -1.71 2.15
N PHE A 243 -0.02 -2.90 2.27
CA PHE A 243 0.48 -3.94 3.16
C PHE A 243 0.34 -5.32 2.50
N MET A 244 0.95 -6.32 3.12
CA MET A 244 0.89 -7.70 2.63
C MET A 244 -0.17 -8.49 3.39
N ARG A 245 -0.69 -9.54 2.76
CA ARG A 245 -1.61 -10.48 3.40
C ARG A 245 -1.24 -11.90 3.02
N TRP A 246 -1.08 -12.76 4.02
CA TRP A 246 -1.07 -14.20 3.81
C TRP A 246 -2.51 -14.67 3.62
N GLU A 247 -2.77 -15.45 2.57
CA GLU A 247 -4.10 -16.03 2.32
C GLU A 247 -4.00 -17.36 1.55
N ASP A 248 -4.02 -18.48 2.27
CA ASP A 248 -3.78 -19.83 1.72
C ASP A 248 -5.00 -20.78 1.80
N GLY A 249 -6.15 -20.24 2.21
CA GLY A 249 -7.38 -20.98 2.46
C GLY A 249 -7.47 -21.63 3.85
N LYS A 250 -6.39 -21.66 4.63
CA LYS A 250 -6.34 -22.09 6.04
C LYS A 250 -6.12 -20.91 6.97
N GLU A 251 -5.10 -20.11 6.68
CA GLU A 251 -4.72 -18.92 7.43
C GLU A 251 -4.93 -17.67 6.57
N ARG A 252 -5.45 -16.62 7.21
CA ARG A 252 -5.56 -15.28 6.64
C ARG A 252 -5.15 -14.24 7.67
N PHE A 253 -4.05 -13.53 7.42
CA PHE A 253 -3.58 -12.46 8.29
C PHE A 253 -2.82 -11.40 7.51
N ASN A 254 -2.92 -10.15 7.96
CA ASN A 254 -2.16 -9.05 7.39
C ASN A 254 -0.74 -9.05 7.97
N ILE A 255 0.20 -8.54 7.20
CA ILE A 255 1.62 -8.47 7.53
C ILE A 255 2.09 -7.06 7.17
N ASP A 256 2.62 -6.34 8.16
CA ASP A 256 3.28 -5.05 7.97
C ASP A 256 4.76 -5.17 8.37
N GLY A 257 5.64 -4.96 7.40
CA GLY A 257 7.09 -5.01 7.60
C GLY A 257 7.77 -3.65 7.41
N ALA A 258 7.00 -2.55 7.37
CA ALA A 258 7.53 -1.21 7.20
C ALA A 258 7.96 -0.55 8.53
N GLY A 259 7.71 -1.21 9.67
CA GLY A 259 8.17 -0.76 10.98
C GLY A 259 9.67 -0.99 11.19
N ASN A 260 10.31 -0.12 11.98
CA ASN A 260 11.70 -0.31 12.39
C ASN A 260 11.80 -1.49 13.39
N GLY A 261 12.30 -2.64 12.91
CA GLY A 261 12.76 -3.72 13.79
C GLY A 261 11.76 -4.84 14.06
N GLY A 262 10.81 -5.10 13.17
CA GLY A 262 9.91 -6.24 13.31
C GLY A 262 8.81 -6.34 12.26
N VAL A 263 7.99 -7.38 12.40
CA VAL A 263 6.79 -7.61 11.61
C VAL A 263 5.57 -7.49 12.51
N ASP A 264 4.67 -6.60 12.14
CA ASP A 264 3.39 -6.44 12.81
C ASP A 264 2.27 -7.18 12.06
N TYR A 265 1.24 -7.57 12.80
CA TYR A 265 0.06 -8.29 12.27
C TYR A 265 -1.26 -7.55 12.55
N PRO A 266 -1.40 -6.27 12.16
CA PRO A 266 -2.62 -5.49 12.41
C PRO A 266 -3.81 -6.08 11.65
N ASP A 267 -4.96 -6.22 12.29
CA ASP A 267 -6.16 -6.72 11.61
C ASP A 267 -6.84 -5.66 10.72
N ASP A 268 -7.90 -6.07 10.02
CA ASP A 268 -8.64 -5.16 9.13
C ASP A 268 -9.37 -4.05 9.93
N ALA A 269 -9.73 -4.31 11.20
CA ALA A 269 -10.36 -3.31 12.07
C ALA A 269 -9.38 -2.20 12.47
N TYR A 270 -8.13 -2.55 12.74
CA TYR A 270 -7.03 -1.60 12.92
C TYR A 270 -6.91 -0.70 11.70
N TYR A 271 -6.70 -1.26 10.51
CA TYR A 271 -6.53 -0.48 9.29
C TYR A 271 -7.75 0.34 8.87
N ARG A 272 -8.97 -0.06 9.29
CA ARG A 272 -10.18 0.74 9.06
C ARG A 272 -10.13 2.10 9.78
N SER A 273 -9.46 2.15 10.92
CA SER A 273 -9.39 3.34 11.78
C SER A 273 -8.05 4.05 11.77
N TRP A 274 -6.98 3.36 11.37
CA TRP A 274 -5.61 3.82 11.47
C TRP A 274 -5.25 4.91 10.46
N LEU A 275 -4.55 5.94 10.97
CA LEU A 275 -4.18 7.25 10.39
C LEU A 275 -5.32 8.03 9.73
N PHE A 276 -5.96 7.42 8.74
CA PHE A 276 -7.02 8.01 7.95
C PHE A 276 -8.20 7.05 7.83
N PRO A 277 -9.30 7.31 8.58
CA PRO A 277 -10.43 6.39 8.62
C PRO A 277 -11.00 6.07 7.23
N ILE A 278 -11.29 4.79 7.01
CA ILE A 278 -11.95 4.29 5.81
C ILE A 278 -13.45 4.24 6.08
N THR A 279 -14.19 5.12 5.42
CA THR A 279 -15.66 5.19 5.56
C THR A 279 -16.35 4.00 4.91
N ASP A 280 -17.59 3.70 5.29
CA ASP A 280 -18.39 2.64 4.65
C ASP A 280 -18.56 2.87 3.14
N LYS A 281 -18.68 4.14 2.72
CA LYS A 281 -18.74 4.51 1.31
C LYS A 281 -17.44 4.18 0.57
N MET A 282 -16.29 4.40 1.22
CA MET A 282 -14.99 4.01 0.67
C MET A 282 -14.84 2.49 0.63
N MET A 283 -15.30 1.78 1.65
CA MET A 283 -15.31 0.30 1.65
C MET A 283 -16.17 -0.25 0.50
N ALA A 284 -17.31 0.38 0.21
CA ALA A 284 -18.21 -0.03 -0.88
C ALA A 284 -17.60 0.12 -2.28
N SER A 285 -16.49 0.87 -2.44
CA SER A 285 -15.73 0.93 -3.70
C SER A 285 -15.06 -0.40 -4.06
N GLY A 286 -14.89 -1.29 -3.08
CA GLY A 286 -14.15 -2.54 -3.24
C GLY A 286 -12.63 -2.35 -3.28
N GLU A 287 -12.09 -1.16 -3.01
CA GLU A 287 -10.65 -0.88 -3.10
C GLU A 287 -9.85 -1.37 -1.87
N PHE A 288 -10.42 -1.23 -0.67
CA PHE A 288 -9.67 -1.35 0.59
C PHE A 288 -9.90 -2.69 1.32
N LEU A 289 -8.89 -3.07 2.11
CA LEU A 289 -8.88 -4.19 3.06
C LEU A 289 -9.17 -5.57 2.46
N LYS A 290 -9.05 -5.72 1.14
CA LYS A 290 -9.14 -6.99 0.43
C LYS A 290 -7.81 -7.36 -0.23
N SER A 291 -7.63 -8.65 -0.48
CA SER A 291 -6.51 -9.14 -1.29
C SER A 291 -6.68 -8.66 -2.72
N LEU A 292 -5.62 -8.11 -3.29
CA LEU A 292 -5.61 -7.65 -4.67
C LEU A 292 -5.47 -8.84 -5.64
N THR A 293 -6.16 -8.73 -6.76
CA THR A 293 -5.94 -9.55 -7.94
C THR A 293 -4.74 -9.03 -8.73
N PRO A 294 -4.13 -9.83 -9.62
CA PRO A 294 -3.01 -9.37 -10.46
C PRO A 294 -3.33 -8.11 -11.28
N GLN A 295 -4.58 -7.97 -11.72
CA GLN A 295 -5.06 -6.79 -12.43
C GLN A 295 -5.08 -5.53 -11.54
N GLU A 296 -5.50 -5.69 -10.28
CA GLU A 296 -5.52 -4.59 -9.30
C GLU A 296 -4.13 -4.24 -8.79
N GLU A 297 -3.21 -5.21 -8.73
CA GLU A 297 -1.79 -4.97 -8.47
C GLU A 297 -1.16 -4.13 -9.58
N LEU A 298 -1.41 -4.49 -10.85
CA LEU A 298 -1.00 -3.66 -11.99
C LEU A 298 -1.60 -2.24 -11.93
N ALA A 299 -2.89 -2.13 -11.61
CA ALA A 299 -3.55 -0.84 -11.43
C ALA A 299 -2.89 0.00 -10.33
N THR A 300 -2.52 -0.63 -9.22
CA THR A 300 -1.81 0.02 -8.11
C THR A 300 -0.44 0.52 -8.56
N PHE A 301 0.33 -0.27 -9.33
CA PHE A 301 1.64 0.16 -9.85
C PHE A 301 1.53 1.29 -10.87
N LEU A 302 0.47 1.30 -11.69
CA LEU A 302 0.19 2.39 -12.63
C LEU A 302 -0.26 3.67 -11.90
N LEU A 303 -1.04 3.55 -10.83
CA LEU A 303 -1.35 4.66 -9.94
C LEU A 303 -0.06 5.26 -9.36
N THR A 304 0.83 4.42 -8.82
CA THR A 304 2.13 4.86 -8.32
C THR A 304 2.99 5.53 -9.41
N ARG A 305 2.99 4.98 -10.64
CA ARG A 305 3.67 5.59 -11.79
C ARG A 305 3.15 7.00 -12.07
N GLY A 306 1.83 7.16 -12.08
CA GLY A 306 1.18 8.45 -12.30
C GLY A 306 1.55 9.47 -11.22
N VAL A 307 1.66 9.05 -9.96
CA VAL A 307 2.08 9.92 -8.84
C VAL A 307 3.48 10.47 -9.07
N VAL A 308 4.44 9.62 -9.46
CA VAL A 308 5.81 10.05 -9.76
C VAL A 308 5.81 11.03 -10.95
N LEU A 309 5.11 10.72 -12.03
CA LEU A 309 5.03 11.59 -13.21
C LEU A 309 4.38 12.95 -12.88
N HIS A 310 3.34 12.95 -12.05
CA HIS A 310 2.62 14.15 -11.61
C HIS A 310 3.53 15.05 -10.75
N ALA A 311 4.33 14.47 -9.85
CA ALA A 311 5.33 15.20 -9.07
C ALA A 311 6.39 15.88 -9.95
N HIS A 312 6.70 15.30 -11.12
CA HIS A 312 7.57 15.88 -12.14
C HIS A 312 6.85 16.76 -13.17
N GLN A 313 5.58 17.12 -12.93
CA GLN A 313 4.76 17.94 -13.82
C GLN A 313 4.58 17.36 -15.23
N ARG A 314 4.81 16.05 -15.41
CA ARG A 314 4.53 15.31 -16.64
C ARG A 314 3.04 14.94 -16.69
N TYR A 315 2.18 15.95 -16.62
CA TYR A 315 0.73 15.80 -16.42
C TYR A 315 0.01 14.93 -17.47
N PRO A 316 0.31 15.04 -18.77
CA PRO A 316 -0.31 14.15 -19.78
C PRO A 316 -0.01 12.68 -19.50
N GLU A 317 1.25 12.36 -19.21
CA GLU A 317 1.68 10.99 -18.95
C GLU A 317 1.16 10.46 -17.61
N ALA A 318 1.06 11.34 -16.60
CA ALA A 318 0.39 11.02 -15.34
C ALA A 318 -1.09 10.69 -15.56
N ALA A 319 -1.80 11.49 -16.37
CA ALA A 319 -3.19 11.24 -16.71
C ALA A 319 -3.37 9.92 -17.48
N GLU A 320 -2.45 9.57 -18.38
CA GLU A 320 -2.45 8.26 -19.06
C GLU A 320 -2.32 7.11 -18.06
N ALA A 321 -1.36 7.20 -17.13
CA ALA A 321 -1.13 6.17 -16.11
C ALA A 321 -2.35 6.02 -15.17
N TYR A 322 -2.92 7.14 -14.70
CA TYR A 322 -4.13 7.13 -13.88
C TYR A 322 -5.35 6.61 -14.63
N SER A 323 -5.49 6.96 -15.92
CA SER A 323 -6.56 6.44 -16.78
C SER A 323 -6.45 4.93 -16.96
N ALA A 324 -5.24 4.43 -17.16
CA ALA A 324 -4.98 2.98 -17.22
C ALA A 324 -5.32 2.29 -15.89
N ALA A 325 -4.88 2.83 -14.75
CA ALA A 325 -5.23 2.32 -13.43
C ALA A 325 -6.75 2.31 -13.20
N HIS A 326 -7.47 3.39 -13.56
CA HIS A 326 -8.92 3.48 -13.43
C HIS A 326 -9.65 2.48 -14.34
N ARG A 327 -9.16 2.21 -15.57
CA ARG A 327 -9.74 1.17 -16.43
C ARG A 327 -9.63 -0.22 -15.81
N LEU A 328 -8.52 -0.50 -15.13
CA LEU A 328 -8.29 -1.79 -14.46
C LEU A 328 -9.08 -1.90 -13.14
N MET A 329 -9.37 -0.78 -12.47
CA MET A 329 -10.13 -0.69 -11.21
C MET A 329 -11.22 0.40 -11.29
N PRO A 330 -12.30 0.19 -12.06
CA PRO A 330 -13.26 1.26 -12.37
C PRO A 330 -14.11 1.71 -11.18
N ALA A 331 -14.28 0.85 -10.18
CA ALA A 331 -15.00 1.20 -8.95
C ALA A 331 -14.11 1.86 -7.88
N ALA A 332 -12.78 1.77 -8.03
CA ALA A 332 -11.83 2.28 -7.04
C ALA A 332 -11.78 3.81 -7.06
N LEU A 333 -11.64 4.38 -5.86
CA LEU A 333 -11.67 5.81 -5.66
C LEU A 333 -10.31 6.45 -5.96
N SER A 334 -9.19 5.83 -5.56
CA SER A 334 -7.88 6.48 -5.70
C SER A 334 -7.50 6.73 -7.17
N PRO A 335 -7.59 5.77 -8.09
CA PRO A 335 -7.32 6.02 -9.52
C PRO A 335 -8.26 7.04 -10.13
N HIS A 336 -9.54 7.05 -9.72
CA HIS A 336 -10.53 7.99 -10.20
C HIS A 336 -10.19 9.44 -9.81
N PHE A 337 -9.91 9.67 -8.52
CA PHE A 337 -9.56 11.02 -8.05
C PHE A 337 -8.21 11.48 -8.60
N ALA A 338 -7.21 10.61 -8.68
CA ALA A 338 -5.91 10.94 -9.25
C ALA A 338 -6.02 11.37 -10.73
N LEU A 339 -6.85 10.66 -11.51
CA LEU A 339 -7.14 11.04 -12.90
C LEU A 339 -7.78 12.43 -13.00
N LEU A 340 -8.82 12.70 -12.20
CA LEU A 340 -9.49 14.01 -12.20
C LEU A 340 -8.52 15.14 -11.85
N THR A 341 -7.64 14.94 -10.87
CA THR A 341 -6.61 15.91 -10.51
C THR A 341 -5.65 16.16 -11.68
N ALA A 342 -5.08 15.09 -12.26
CA ALA A 342 -4.15 15.24 -13.38
C ALA A 342 -4.78 15.94 -14.59
N MET A 343 -6.02 15.61 -14.94
CA MET A 343 -6.74 16.26 -16.05
C MET A 343 -6.97 17.76 -15.81
N ASN A 344 -7.13 18.18 -14.55
CA ASN A 344 -7.22 19.59 -14.20
C ASN A 344 -5.88 20.32 -14.29
N ASP A 345 -4.76 19.62 -14.20
CA ASP A 345 -3.42 20.20 -14.26
C ASP A 345 -2.82 20.20 -15.68
N VAL A 346 -3.42 19.49 -16.64
CA VAL A 346 -3.00 19.55 -18.05
C VAL A 346 -3.21 20.98 -18.59
N PRO A 347 -2.15 21.67 -19.07
CA PRO A 347 -2.27 22.99 -19.66
C PRO A 347 -2.95 22.88 -21.03
N MET A 348 -4.23 23.25 -21.12
CA MET A 348 -5.01 23.34 -22.35
C MET A 348 -5.60 24.75 -22.47
N PRO A 349 -5.86 25.27 -23.69
CA PRO A 349 -6.66 26.49 -23.85
C PRO A 349 -8.02 26.29 -23.16
N ILE A 350 -8.42 27.26 -22.32
CA ILE A 350 -9.62 27.19 -21.46
C ILE A 350 -10.87 26.70 -22.22
N ARG A 351 -10.99 27.09 -23.49
CA ARG A 351 -12.13 26.76 -24.37
C ARG A 351 -12.25 25.27 -24.72
N GLU A 352 -11.13 24.55 -24.82
CA GLU A 352 -11.11 23.09 -25.07
C GLU A 352 -11.22 22.31 -23.75
N LYS A 353 -10.73 22.88 -22.64
CA LYS A 353 -10.90 22.30 -21.30
C LYS A 353 -12.37 22.28 -20.90
N ASP A 354 -13.11 23.35 -21.16
CA ASP A 354 -14.55 23.41 -20.92
C ASP A 354 -15.31 22.45 -21.84
N GLN A 355 -14.92 22.33 -23.11
CA GLN A 355 -15.54 21.37 -24.04
C GLN A 355 -15.26 19.91 -23.67
N MET A 356 -14.09 19.59 -23.11
CA MET A 356 -13.75 18.22 -22.71
C MET A 356 -14.32 17.86 -21.34
N ILE A 357 -14.42 18.83 -20.42
CA ILE A 357 -15.18 18.69 -19.17
C ILE A 357 -16.68 18.55 -19.49
N VAL A 358 -17.22 19.32 -20.44
CA VAL A 358 -18.60 19.19 -20.92
C VAL A 358 -18.81 17.88 -21.68
N ALA A 359 -17.90 17.44 -22.56
CA ALA A 359 -18.02 16.16 -23.27
C ALA A 359 -17.85 14.94 -22.32
N GLY A 360 -16.98 15.05 -21.31
CA GLY A 360 -16.85 14.07 -20.23
C GLY A 360 -18.05 14.08 -19.29
N ALA A 361 -18.61 15.26 -19.00
CA ALA A 361 -19.86 15.42 -18.25
C ALA A 361 -21.08 15.00 -19.06
N GLU A 362 -21.08 15.12 -20.39
CA GLU A 362 -22.10 14.65 -21.32
C GLU A 362 -22.02 13.15 -21.47
N ALA A 363 -20.84 12.54 -21.56
CA ALA A 363 -20.69 11.09 -21.50
C ALA A 363 -21.16 10.53 -20.14
N LEU A 364 -20.85 11.22 -19.04
CA LEU A 364 -21.33 10.90 -17.70
C LEU A 364 -22.84 11.16 -17.56
N HIS A 365 -23.38 12.19 -18.21
CA HIS A 365 -24.80 12.54 -18.23
C HIS A 365 -25.60 11.58 -19.12
N MET A 366 -25.07 11.15 -20.25
CA MET A 366 -25.64 10.14 -21.14
C MET A 366 -25.61 8.76 -20.47
N ALA A 367 -24.52 8.40 -19.77
CA ALA A 367 -24.47 7.20 -18.94
C ALA A 367 -25.49 7.26 -17.79
N ARG A 368 -25.66 8.44 -17.17
CA ARG A 368 -26.67 8.67 -16.12
C ARG A 368 -28.10 8.69 -16.66
N GLN A 369 -28.34 9.21 -17.86
CA GLN A 369 -29.65 9.21 -18.54
C GLN A 369 -30.01 7.80 -19.03
N ALA A 370 -29.07 7.05 -19.60
CA ALA A 370 -29.25 5.65 -19.97
C ALA A 370 -29.58 4.79 -18.74
N PHE A 371 -28.91 5.05 -17.61
CA PHE A 371 -29.21 4.42 -16.32
C PHE A 371 -30.60 4.82 -15.77
N MET A 372 -31.03 6.08 -15.94
CA MET A 372 -32.36 6.55 -15.51
C MET A 372 -33.50 6.05 -16.43
N GLN A 373 -33.26 5.91 -17.74
CA GLN A 373 -34.20 5.28 -18.69
C GLN A 373 -34.34 3.78 -18.44
N TYR A 374 -33.24 3.09 -18.12
CA TYR A 374 -33.26 1.71 -17.65
C TYR A 374 -34.09 1.56 -16.37
N ARG A 375 -33.89 2.48 -15.41
CA ARG A 375 -34.68 2.55 -14.17
C ARG A 375 -36.17 2.84 -14.41
N GLN A 376 -36.53 3.72 -15.34
CA GLN A 376 -37.94 3.99 -15.68
C GLN A 376 -38.62 2.78 -16.34
N ARG A 377 -37.92 2.04 -17.21
CA ARG A 377 -38.41 0.78 -17.80
C ARG A 377 -38.56 -0.34 -16.76
N ALA A 378 -37.70 -0.36 -15.75
CA ALA A 378 -37.81 -1.30 -14.62
C ALA A 378 -38.92 -0.92 -13.62
N MET A 379 -39.39 0.34 -13.63
CA MET A 379 -40.47 0.83 -12.77
C MET A 379 -41.86 0.76 -13.43
N SER A 380 -41.97 0.26 -14.67
CA SER A 380 -43.24 0.14 -15.41
C SER A 380 -43.82 -1.28 -15.46
N SER A 381 -43.34 -2.20 -14.61
CA SER A 381 -43.92 -3.55 -14.49
C SER A 381 -44.77 -3.67 -13.22
N ASP A 382 -46.07 -3.92 -13.39
CA ASP A 382 -47.09 -4.03 -12.35
C ASP A 382 -46.90 -5.27 -11.45
N ASP A 383 -46.29 -5.12 -10.27
CA ASP A 383 -46.36 -6.14 -9.21
C ASP A 383 -46.96 -5.56 -7.90
N PRO A 384 -48.17 -5.95 -7.49
CA PRO A 384 -49.02 -5.25 -6.54
C PRO A 384 -48.93 -5.75 -5.08
N THR A 385 -47.76 -6.08 -4.53
CA THR A 385 -47.64 -6.55 -3.12
C THR A 385 -47.13 -5.50 -2.13
N ARG A 386 -47.69 -4.28 -2.18
CA ARG A 386 -47.49 -3.24 -1.16
C ARG A 386 -48.78 -2.90 -0.44
N PHE A 387 -49.06 -3.56 0.67
CA PHE A 387 -49.76 -2.97 1.82
C PHE A 387 -49.51 -3.82 3.05
N LEU A 388 -48.86 -3.24 4.08
CA LEU A 388 -49.16 -3.43 5.50
C LEU A 388 -48.42 -2.34 6.32
N PRO A 389 -49.08 -1.63 7.26
CA PRO A 389 -48.50 -0.54 8.05
C PRO A 389 -48.12 -0.96 9.49
N MET A 390 -47.58 0.01 10.26
CA MET A 390 -47.50 0.12 11.76
C MET A 390 -46.19 -0.37 12.43
N TYR A 391 -45.63 0.17 13.54
CA TYR A 391 -45.73 1.37 14.41
C TYR A 391 -44.59 1.26 15.47
N GLY A 392 -44.28 2.34 16.21
CA GLY A 392 -43.80 2.27 17.62
C GLY A 392 -42.34 2.70 17.90
N GLY A 393 -42.11 3.56 18.91
CA GLY A 393 -40.86 4.30 19.13
C GLY A 393 -40.16 4.19 20.50
N ARG A 394 -38.89 4.67 20.53
CA ARG A 394 -38.00 5.22 21.62
C ARG A 394 -37.65 4.33 22.85
N PRO A 395 -36.55 4.59 23.64
CA PRO A 395 -35.73 5.83 23.77
C PRO A 395 -34.18 5.67 23.74
N GLU A 396 -33.47 6.81 23.74
CA GLU A 396 -31.99 6.96 23.73
C GLU A 396 -31.29 6.53 25.04
N PRO A 397 -30.01 6.10 25.01
CA PRO A 397 -29.18 5.97 26.20
C PRO A 397 -28.26 7.19 26.43
N VAL A 398 -28.29 7.69 27.68
CA VAL A 398 -27.40 8.70 28.24
C VAL A 398 -26.02 8.10 28.51
N ILE A 399 -24.94 8.73 28.05
CA ILE A 399 -23.55 8.31 28.26
C ILE A 399 -22.96 9.05 29.49
N PRO A 400 -22.35 8.38 30.47
CA PRO A 400 -21.71 9.05 31.61
C PRO A 400 -20.30 9.58 31.25
N MET A 401 -20.00 10.81 31.67
CA MET A 401 -18.67 11.42 31.48
C MET A 401 -17.65 10.96 32.53
N PRO A 402 -16.35 10.87 32.18
CA PRO A 402 -15.29 10.47 33.10
C PRO A 402 -14.92 11.59 34.11
N PRO A 403 -14.39 11.23 35.30
CA PRO A 403 -14.02 12.19 36.33
C PRO A 403 -12.75 12.97 35.98
N ARG A 404 -12.70 14.23 36.40
CA ARG A 404 -11.55 15.13 36.20
C ARG A 404 -10.38 14.78 37.14
N PRO A 405 -9.11 15.00 36.72
CA PRO A 405 -7.95 14.74 37.56
C PRO A 405 -7.95 15.66 38.79
N GLY A 406 -7.83 15.09 39.99
CA GLY A 406 -7.55 15.85 41.22
C GLY A 406 -8.50 15.68 42.41
N GLN A 407 -9.51 14.79 42.37
CA GLN A 407 -10.31 14.50 43.57
C GLN A 407 -9.79 13.25 44.32
N PRO A 408 -9.68 13.30 45.67
CA PRO A 408 -9.23 12.16 46.45
C PRO A 408 -10.34 11.11 46.49
N ARG A 409 -9.97 9.86 46.21
CA ARG A 409 -10.87 8.71 46.35
C ARG A 409 -11.18 8.52 47.83
N ARG A 410 -12.46 8.66 48.21
CA ARG A 410 -12.96 8.25 49.53
C ARG A 410 -13.25 6.73 49.51
N PRO A 411 -13.15 6.09 50.69
CA PRO A 411 -12.45 4.81 50.90
C PRO A 411 -13.06 3.60 50.22
#